data_AF-A0A8S9NTW5-F1
#
_entry.id   AF-A0A8S9NTW5-F1
#
_cell.length_a   1.000
_cell.length_b   1.000
_cell.length_c   1.000
_cell.angle_alpha   90.00
_cell.angle_beta   90.00
_cell.angle_gamma   90.00
#
_symmetry.space_group_name_H-M   'P 1'
#
loop_
_entity.id
_entity.type
_entity.pdbx_description
1 polymer ?
#
loop_
_entity_poly.entity_id
_entity_poly.type
_entity_poly.pdbx_seq_one_letter_code
_entity_poly.pdbx_strand_id
1 'polypeptide(L)'
;MQWSLLEHAFDAILEDGEIPHPLFFTEMLCHAAAKGDYQRAITLINTVALASFQISEEEWGDLFEENQDWITRENLQQLSDYILDCDYASEPTVSNLSKSLKSLCGSSSSTQPLLAIDVTNQSHSEKPEEGLLLHDTAMEEETDTKGEAWEFTETELETLGLEELEIEDDEESSDSDTLSVYDILKEWEESSEKES
;
A
#
# COMPACT_ATOMS: atom_id res chain seq x y z
N MET A 1 15.58 15.92 2.36
CA MET A 1 14.91 16.82 1.40
C MET A 1 14.16 16.05 0.32
N GLN A 2 14.60 14.85 -0.09
CA GLN A 2 13.89 14.08 -1.12
C GLN A 2 12.52 13.54 -0.65
N TRP A 3 12.43 13.06 0.60
CA TRP A 3 11.19 12.53 1.18
C TRP A 3 10.03 13.51 1.27
N SER A 4 10.31 14.75 1.68
CA SER A 4 9.28 15.78 1.76
C SER A 4 8.72 16.10 0.38
N LEU A 5 9.55 16.06 -0.68
CA LEU A 5 9.07 16.26 -2.04
C LEU A 5 8.23 15.07 -2.51
N LEU A 6 8.63 13.84 -2.17
CA LEU A 6 7.85 12.64 -2.48
C LEU A 6 6.49 12.67 -1.78
N GLU A 7 6.45 13.04 -0.49
CA GLU A 7 5.20 13.21 0.27
C GLU A 7 4.28 14.23 -0.40
N HIS A 8 4.80 15.43 -0.70
CA HIS A 8 3.99 16.45 -1.38
C HIS A 8 3.52 16.04 -2.77
N ALA A 9 4.35 15.34 -3.55
CA ALA A 9 3.94 14.85 -4.87
C ALA A 9 2.87 13.76 -4.74
N PHE A 10 2.99 12.86 -3.77
CA PHE A 10 1.99 11.83 -3.50
C PHE A 10 0.66 12.45 -3.07
N ASP A 11 0.69 13.42 -2.16
CA ASP A 11 -0.50 14.12 -1.68
C ASP A 11 -1.17 14.91 -2.82
N ALA A 12 -0.39 15.62 -3.65
CA ALA A 12 -0.92 16.37 -4.79
C ALA A 12 -1.64 15.47 -5.82
N ILE A 13 -1.13 14.27 -6.09
CA ILE A 13 -1.78 13.30 -6.99
C ILE A 13 -3.11 12.84 -6.38
N LEU A 14 -3.14 12.57 -5.07
CA LEU A 14 -4.36 12.16 -4.37
C LEU A 14 -5.40 13.29 -4.31
N GLU A 15 -4.97 14.53 -4.10
CA GLU A 15 -5.82 15.73 -4.10
C GLU A 15 -6.49 15.97 -5.46
N ASP A 16 -5.81 15.63 -6.57
CA ASP A 16 -6.38 15.68 -7.92
C ASP A 16 -7.35 14.52 -8.20
N GLY A 17 -7.52 13.59 -7.25
CA GLY A 17 -8.37 12.41 -7.39
C GLY A 17 -7.78 11.33 -8.31
N GLU A 18 -6.50 11.45 -8.65
CA GLU A 18 -5.77 10.46 -9.44
C GLU A 18 -5.27 9.31 -8.54
N ILE A 19 -5.11 8.12 -9.13
CA ILE A 19 -4.51 6.97 -8.44
C ILE A 19 -2.99 7.03 -8.66
N PRO A 20 -2.17 7.21 -7.61
CA PRO A 20 -0.72 7.22 -7.75
C PRO A 20 -0.19 5.91 -8.34
N HIS A 21 0.93 6.00 -9.05
CA HIS A 21 1.63 4.81 -9.53
C HIS A 21 2.05 3.92 -8.34
N PRO A 22 2.01 2.57 -8.44
CA PRO A 22 2.35 1.65 -7.35
C PRO A 22 3.68 1.96 -6.67
N LEU A 23 4.68 2.40 -7.44
CA LEU A 23 5.99 2.81 -6.93
C LEU A 23 5.93 3.91 -5.86
N PHE A 24 4.99 4.85 -5.97
CA PHE A 24 4.83 5.86 -4.93
C PHE A 24 4.37 5.23 -3.62
N PHE A 25 3.42 4.30 -3.68
CA PHE A 25 2.94 3.61 -2.49
C PHE A 25 4.04 2.77 -1.84
N THR A 26 4.82 2.04 -2.63
CA THR A 26 5.90 1.19 -2.11
C THR A 26 7.04 2.02 -1.51
N GLU A 27 7.39 3.14 -2.15
CA GLU A 27 8.41 4.05 -1.65
C GLU A 27 7.96 4.77 -0.36
N MET A 28 6.69 5.20 -0.32
CA MET A 28 6.06 5.74 0.88
C MET A 28 5.94 4.72 2.01
N LEU A 29 5.74 3.43 1.68
CA LEU A 29 5.71 2.35 2.64
C LEU A 29 7.09 2.15 3.28
N CYS A 30 8.15 2.09 2.48
CA CYS A 30 9.51 2.02 3.00
C CYS A 30 9.81 3.21 3.91
N HIS A 31 9.39 4.42 3.49
CA HIS A 31 9.54 5.65 4.27
C HIS A 31 8.86 5.58 5.64
N ALA A 32 7.60 5.13 5.67
CA ALA A 32 6.84 4.95 6.89
C ALA A 32 7.48 3.90 7.80
N ALA A 33 7.87 2.74 7.24
CA ALA A 33 8.49 1.65 7.99
C ALA A 33 9.84 2.07 8.61
N ALA A 34 10.69 2.79 7.87
CA ALA A 34 11.96 3.28 8.39
C ALA A 34 11.80 4.31 9.52
N LYS A 35 10.73 5.12 9.47
CA LYS A 35 10.35 6.04 10.57
C LYS A 35 9.68 5.34 11.75
N GLY A 36 9.32 4.06 11.63
CA GLY A 36 8.54 3.34 12.62
C GLY A 36 7.07 3.74 12.66
N ASP A 37 6.56 4.40 11.61
CA ASP A 37 5.15 4.78 11.47
C ASP A 37 4.35 3.65 10.84
N TYR A 38 4.11 2.60 11.64
CA TYR A 38 3.43 1.39 11.16
C TYR A 38 1.95 1.59 10.88
N GLN A 39 1.31 2.58 11.52
CA GLN A 39 -0.07 2.92 11.21
C GLN A 39 -0.17 3.46 9.77
N ARG A 40 0.72 4.38 9.40
CA ARG A 40 0.81 4.87 8.01
C ARG A 40 1.17 3.75 7.04
N ALA A 41 2.09 2.86 7.42
CA ALA A 41 2.47 1.72 6.61
C ALA A 41 1.27 0.81 6.29
N ILE A 42 0.44 0.48 7.29
CA ILE A 42 -0.77 -0.34 7.10
C ILE A 42 -1.79 0.36 6.21
N THR A 43 -2.00 1.67 6.39
CA THR A 43 -2.86 2.44 5.48
C THR A 43 -2.38 2.34 4.03
N LEU A 44 -1.08 2.50 3.79
CA LEU A 44 -0.51 2.38 2.44
C LEU A 44 -0.70 0.98 1.85
N ILE A 45 -0.48 -0.07 2.65
CA ILE A 45 -0.68 -1.47 2.24
C ILE A 45 -2.15 -1.74 1.90
N ASN A 46 -3.07 -1.27 2.74
CA ASN A 46 -4.52 -1.34 2.50
C ASN A 46 -4.87 -0.64 1.18
N THR A 47 -4.33 0.55 0.92
CA THR A 47 -4.59 1.29 -0.32
C THR A 47 -4.02 0.58 -1.54
N VAL A 48 -2.83 -0.03 -1.46
CA VAL A 48 -2.27 -0.83 -2.56
C VAL A 48 -3.18 -2.01 -2.90
N ALA A 49 -3.71 -2.68 -1.88
CA ALA A 49 -4.65 -3.78 -2.04
C ALA A 49 -5.99 -3.31 -2.64
N LEU A 50 -6.56 -2.21 -2.13
CA LEU A 50 -7.79 -1.59 -2.62
C LEU A 50 -7.68 -1.11 -4.08
N ALA A 51 -6.53 -0.55 -4.45
CA ALA A 51 -6.22 -0.16 -5.82
C ALA A 51 -5.96 -1.37 -6.75
N SER A 52 -6.11 -2.60 -6.23
CA SER A 52 -5.95 -3.86 -6.97
C SER A 52 -4.56 -4.03 -7.60
N PHE A 53 -3.54 -3.40 -7.01
CA PHE A 53 -2.16 -3.56 -7.47
C PHE A 53 -1.62 -4.93 -7.08
N GLN A 54 -1.05 -5.62 -8.06
CA GLN A 54 -0.50 -6.96 -7.88
C GLN A 54 1.03 -6.88 -7.82
N ILE A 55 1.56 -6.76 -6.62
CA ILE A 55 3.00 -6.82 -6.37
C ILE A 55 3.35 -8.24 -5.91
N SER A 56 4.31 -8.85 -6.60
CA SER A 56 4.80 -10.19 -6.34
C SER A 56 5.68 -10.27 -5.09
N GLU A 57 5.93 -11.48 -4.60
CA GLU A 57 6.83 -11.70 -3.45
C GLU A 57 8.27 -11.25 -3.77
N GLU A 58 8.72 -11.48 -5.00
CA GLU A 58 10.04 -11.07 -5.50
C GLU A 58 10.16 -9.55 -5.54
N GLU A 59 9.19 -8.85 -6.14
CA GLU A 59 9.20 -7.38 -6.20
C GLU A 59 9.18 -6.73 -4.81
N TRP A 60 8.42 -7.30 -3.86
CA TRP A 60 8.49 -6.86 -2.46
C TRP A 60 9.87 -7.11 -1.85
N GLY A 61 10.49 -8.25 -2.15
CA GLY A 61 11.84 -8.60 -1.71
C GLY A 61 12.87 -7.60 -2.22
N ASP A 62 12.90 -7.39 -3.54
CA ASP A 62 13.79 -6.47 -4.22
C ASP A 62 13.66 -5.05 -3.64
N LEU A 63 12.42 -4.57 -3.44
CA LEU A 63 12.15 -3.26 -2.83
C LEU A 63 12.85 -3.10 -1.47
N PHE A 64 12.73 -4.09 -0.58
CA PHE A 64 13.35 -3.99 0.74
C PHE A 64 14.86 -4.18 0.71
N GLU A 65 15.37 -4.97 -0.23
CA GLU A 65 16.81 -5.14 -0.45
C GLU A 65 17.47 -3.85 -0.98
N GLU A 66 16.83 -3.16 -1.93
CA GLU A 66 17.28 -1.88 -2.46
C GLU A 66 17.31 -0.77 -1.41
N ASN A 67 16.44 -0.86 -0.39
CA ASN A 67 16.27 0.16 0.63
C ASN A 67 16.98 -0.15 1.97
N GLN A 68 17.83 -1.18 2.04
CA GLN A 68 18.53 -1.61 3.27
C GLN A 68 19.44 -0.54 3.90
N ASP A 69 19.85 0.47 3.14
CA ASP A 69 20.66 1.58 3.65
C ASP A 69 19.93 2.39 4.74
N TRP A 70 18.59 2.34 4.74
CA TRP A 70 17.77 3.17 5.61
C TRP A 70 16.57 2.44 6.24
N ILE A 71 16.18 1.27 5.73
CA ILE A 71 15.25 0.35 6.41
C ILE A 71 16.03 -0.76 7.12
N THR A 72 15.95 -0.83 8.44
CA THR A 72 16.66 -1.85 9.20
C THR A 72 15.86 -3.15 9.27
N ARG A 73 16.55 -4.26 9.55
CA ARG A 73 15.87 -5.54 9.82
C ARG A 73 14.87 -5.44 10.98
N GLU A 74 15.15 -4.61 11.99
CA GLU A 74 14.21 -4.37 13.08
C GLU A 74 12.93 -3.69 12.58
N ASN A 75 13.05 -2.72 11.67
CA ASN A 75 11.88 -2.08 11.07
C ASN A 75 11.03 -3.08 10.27
N LEU A 76 11.66 -3.97 9.50
CA LEU A 76 10.98 -5.00 8.72
C LEU A 76 10.29 -6.03 9.62
N GLN A 77 10.92 -6.42 10.73
CA GLN A 77 10.32 -7.33 11.70
C GLN A 77 9.09 -6.72 12.35
N GLN A 78 9.18 -5.46 12.79
CA GLN A 78 8.03 -4.75 13.34
C GLN A 78 6.92 -4.60 12.30
N LEU A 79 7.25 -4.24 11.06
CA LEU A 79 6.27 -4.18 9.97
C LEU A 79 5.55 -5.54 9.78
N SER A 80 6.30 -6.64 9.80
CA SER A 80 5.72 -7.99 9.72
C SER A 80 4.75 -8.30 10.85
N ASP A 81 4.98 -7.78 12.05
CA ASP A 81 4.10 -7.99 13.20
C ASP A 81 2.78 -7.22 13.02
N TYR A 82 2.84 -5.98 12.50
CA TYR A 82 1.66 -5.15 12.25
C TYR A 82 0.83 -5.59 11.03
N ILE A 83 1.43 -6.23 10.03
CA ILE A 83 0.70 -6.69 8.84
C ILE A 83 -0.36 -7.75 9.16
N LEU A 84 -0.21 -8.46 10.29
CA LEU A 84 -1.24 -9.40 10.75
C LEU A 84 -2.57 -8.70 11.10
N ASP A 85 -2.52 -7.40 11.39
CA ASP A 85 -3.69 -6.58 11.70
C ASP A 85 -4.26 -5.85 10.46
N CYS A 86 -3.73 -6.15 9.26
CA CYS A 86 -4.18 -5.55 8.00
C CYS A 86 -5.55 -6.09 7.57
N ASP A 87 -6.51 -5.20 7.28
CA ASP A 87 -7.87 -5.56 6.86
C ASP A 87 -7.90 -6.42 5.58
N TYR A 88 -6.89 -6.22 4.72
CA TYR A 88 -6.74 -6.91 3.44
C TYR A 88 -5.63 -7.96 3.48
N ALA A 89 -5.32 -8.54 4.65
CA ALA A 89 -4.26 -9.55 4.80
C ALA A 89 -4.42 -10.77 3.88
N SER A 90 -5.65 -11.09 3.44
CA SER A 90 -5.91 -12.17 2.48
C SER A 90 -5.64 -11.80 1.03
N GLU A 91 -5.49 -10.52 0.70
CA GLU A 91 -5.23 -10.07 -0.67
C GLU A 91 -3.87 -10.59 -1.15
N PRO A 92 -3.74 -11.01 -2.42
CA PRO A 92 -2.53 -11.66 -2.92
C PRO A 92 -1.27 -10.81 -2.71
N THR A 93 -1.36 -9.50 -2.95
CA THR A 93 -0.23 -8.59 -2.77
C THR A 93 0.21 -8.47 -1.31
N VAL A 94 -0.71 -8.48 -0.35
CA VAL A 94 -0.41 -8.41 1.09
C VAL A 94 0.10 -9.74 1.62
N SER A 95 -0.44 -10.85 1.11
CA SER A 95 0.11 -12.19 1.37
C SER A 95 1.54 -12.31 0.85
N ASN A 96 1.83 -11.79 -0.35
CA ASN A 96 3.17 -11.79 -0.92
C ASN A 96 4.13 -10.92 -0.10
N LEU A 97 3.70 -9.73 0.33
CA LEU A 97 4.44 -8.87 1.24
C LEU A 97 4.80 -9.62 2.54
N SER A 98 3.82 -10.30 3.14
CA SER A 98 4.01 -11.08 4.35
C SER A 98 5.04 -12.21 4.18
N LYS A 99 5.04 -12.88 3.03
CA LYS A 99 6.03 -13.93 2.71
C LYS A 99 7.43 -13.34 2.52
N SER A 100 7.52 -12.24 1.77
CA SER A 100 8.78 -11.53 1.54
C SER A 100 9.42 -11.07 2.86
N LEU A 101 8.64 -10.43 3.74
CA LEU A 101 9.12 -10.01 5.06
C LEU A 101 9.58 -11.19 5.93
N LYS A 102 8.84 -12.31 5.91
CA LYS A 102 9.24 -13.54 6.61
C LYS A 102 10.55 -14.11 6.07
N SER A 103 10.76 -14.07 4.75
CA SER A 103 12.01 -14.52 4.11
C SER A 103 13.20 -13.65 4.54
N LEU A 104 13.02 -12.33 4.51
CA LEU A 104 14.04 -11.35 4.88
C LEU A 104 14.39 -11.37 6.38
N CYS A 105 13.39 -11.54 7.24
CA CYS A 105 13.59 -11.59 8.70
C CYS A 105 14.04 -12.98 9.19
N GLY A 106 13.56 -14.04 8.53
CA GLY A 106 13.81 -15.46 8.87
C GLY A 106 15.21 -15.97 8.53
N SER A 107 16.03 -15.20 7.82
CA SER A 107 17.41 -15.57 7.47
C SER A 107 18.45 -15.32 8.58
N SER A 108 18.01 -15.19 9.83
CA SER A 108 18.89 -15.18 11.00
C SER A 108 18.99 -16.58 11.65
N SER A 109 19.33 -17.59 10.84
CA SER A 109 19.98 -18.79 11.41
C SER A 109 21.36 -18.37 11.88
N SER A 110 21.44 -18.01 13.17
CA SER A 110 22.69 -17.90 13.89
C SER A 110 23.45 -19.21 13.73
N THR A 111 24.47 -19.22 12.87
CA THR A 111 25.51 -20.25 12.83
C THR A 111 26.37 -20.13 14.09
N GLN A 112 25.79 -20.51 15.22
CA GLN A 112 26.59 -21.04 16.33
C GLN A 112 27.22 -22.35 15.84
N PRO A 113 28.55 -22.55 15.94
CA PRO A 113 29.15 -23.83 15.62
C PRO A 113 28.69 -24.84 16.69
N LEU A 114 27.69 -25.67 16.35
CA LEU A 114 27.37 -26.83 17.16
C LEU A 114 28.49 -27.85 16.95
N LEU A 115 29.41 -27.88 17.91
CA LEU A 115 30.36 -28.98 18.07
C LEU A 115 29.56 -30.27 18.14
N ALA A 116 29.85 -31.15 17.19
CA ALA A 116 29.28 -32.49 17.09
C ALA A 116 29.52 -33.27 18.39
N ILE A 117 28.42 -33.72 18.99
CA ILE A 117 28.41 -34.89 19.87
C ILE A 117 27.41 -35.87 19.26
N ASP A 118 27.99 -36.82 18.53
CA ASP A 118 27.39 -38.09 18.15
C ASP A 118 27.08 -38.89 19.42
N VAL A 119 25.81 -39.24 19.66
CA VAL A 119 25.44 -40.57 20.17
C VAL A 119 24.08 -40.95 19.61
N THR A 120 24.16 -41.97 18.76
CA THR A 120 23.10 -42.84 18.25
C THR A 120 22.20 -43.40 19.37
N ASN A 121 20.88 -43.40 19.17
CA ASN A 121 20.06 -44.59 19.46
C ASN A 121 18.65 -44.54 18.84
N GLN A 122 18.26 -45.73 18.41
CA GLN A 122 17.23 -46.10 17.44
C GLN A 122 15.97 -46.62 18.15
N SER A 123 14.76 -46.33 17.65
CA SER A 123 13.72 -47.32 17.29
C SER A 123 12.25 -46.92 17.54
N HIS A 124 11.41 -47.37 16.60
CA HIS A 124 9.97 -47.72 16.64
C HIS A 124 8.95 -46.55 16.62
N SER A 125 8.21 -46.30 15.53
CA SER A 125 7.14 -47.09 14.85
C SER A 125 5.84 -47.20 15.67
N GLU A 126 4.78 -46.51 15.21
CA GLU A 126 3.45 -47.05 14.87
C GLU A 126 2.36 -45.94 14.74
N LYS A 127 1.65 -45.94 13.59
CA LYS A 127 0.30 -45.36 13.37
C LYS A 127 -0.72 -46.50 13.62
N PRO A 128 -1.94 -46.24 14.11
CA PRO A 128 -3.13 -46.08 13.21
C PRO A 128 -4.18 -45.06 13.73
N GLU A 129 -4.80 -44.22 12.89
CA GLU A 129 -6.13 -44.28 12.22
C GLU A 129 -7.40 -43.98 13.09
N GLU A 130 -8.29 -43.21 12.46
CA GLU A 130 -9.76 -43.09 12.65
C GLU A 130 -10.37 -42.11 13.67
N GLY A 131 -11.29 -41.27 13.16
CA GLY A 131 -12.16 -40.40 13.94
C GLY A 131 -12.93 -39.36 13.11
N LEU A 132 -13.93 -39.82 12.36
CA LEU A 132 -14.93 -39.04 11.63
C LEU A 132 -15.61 -37.96 12.50
N LEU A 133 -15.92 -36.79 11.92
CA LEU A 133 -17.28 -36.23 11.92
C LEU A 133 -17.41 -35.01 11.00
N LEU A 134 -18.19 -35.21 9.94
CA LEU A 134 -18.79 -34.18 9.10
C LEU A 134 -19.91 -33.49 9.89
N HIS A 135 -19.95 -32.16 9.86
CA HIS A 135 -21.16 -31.40 10.16
C HIS A 135 -21.51 -30.56 8.94
N ASP A 136 -22.49 -31.07 8.20
CA ASP A 136 -23.28 -30.31 7.24
C ASP A 136 -24.14 -29.31 8.01
N THR A 137 -24.06 -28.03 7.65
CA THR A 137 -25.14 -27.06 7.89
C THR A 137 -25.44 -26.34 6.59
N ALA A 138 -26.65 -26.58 6.10
CA ALA A 138 -27.22 -26.04 4.89
C ALA A 138 -27.84 -24.64 5.10
N MET A 139 -27.75 -23.83 4.04
CA MET A 139 -28.66 -22.78 3.53
C MET A 139 -29.37 -21.81 4.49
N GLU A 140 -29.12 -20.50 4.27
CA GLU A 140 -30.12 -19.46 3.95
C GLU A 140 -29.40 -18.49 2.97
N GLU A 141 -29.65 -18.45 1.67
CA GLU A 141 -30.80 -17.90 0.89
C GLU A 141 -31.16 -16.44 1.21
N GLU A 142 -30.68 -15.55 0.32
CA GLU A 142 -31.30 -14.30 -0.18
C GLU A 142 -31.68 -13.20 0.82
N THR A 143 -31.07 -12.02 0.67
CA THR A 143 -31.85 -10.83 0.30
C THR A 143 -30.98 -9.80 -0.43
N ASP A 144 -31.41 -9.45 -1.63
CA ASP A 144 -31.06 -8.24 -2.37
C ASP A 144 -31.13 -7.00 -1.46
N THR A 145 -29.98 -6.43 -1.10
CA THR A 145 -29.93 -5.07 -0.57
C THR A 145 -29.68 -4.12 -1.73
N LYS A 146 -30.81 -3.72 -2.30
CA LYS A 146 -31.02 -2.54 -3.13
C LYS A 146 -30.12 -1.39 -2.66
N GLY A 147 -29.22 -0.94 -3.53
CA GLY A 147 -28.32 0.17 -3.27
C GLY A 147 -29.08 1.40 -2.75
N GLU A 148 -28.81 1.76 -1.51
CA GLU A 148 -29.25 3.02 -0.95
C GLU A 148 -28.38 4.12 -1.57
N ALA A 149 -29.02 5.00 -2.33
CA ALA A 149 -28.41 6.25 -2.72
C ALA A 149 -28.19 7.05 -1.43
N TRP A 150 -26.93 7.38 -1.14
CA TRP A 150 -26.55 8.16 0.03
C TRP A 150 -27.05 9.59 -0.16
N GLU A 151 -28.25 9.85 0.33
CA GLU A 151 -28.84 11.18 0.37
C GLU A 151 -28.48 11.81 1.72
N PHE A 152 -27.44 12.65 1.72
CA PHE A 152 -27.03 13.38 2.93
C PHE A 152 -28.13 14.34 3.36
N THR A 153 -28.46 14.32 4.65
CA THR A 153 -29.43 15.26 5.21
C THR A 153 -28.75 16.60 5.50
N GLU A 154 -29.48 17.71 5.34
CA GLU A 154 -28.99 19.09 5.57
C GLU A 154 -28.31 19.26 6.95
N THR A 155 -28.78 18.51 7.95
CA THR A 155 -28.21 18.50 9.31
C THR A 155 -26.85 17.81 9.43
N GLU A 156 -26.53 16.87 8.54
CA GLU A 156 -25.19 16.24 8.50
C GLU A 156 -24.15 17.17 7.85
N LEU A 157 -24.57 18.04 6.92
CA LEU A 157 -23.68 19.04 6.30
C LEU A 157 -23.27 20.15 7.29
N GLU A 158 -24.18 20.60 8.15
CA GLU A 158 -23.87 21.53 9.26
C GLU A 158 -22.84 20.93 10.24
N THR A 159 -22.95 19.63 10.54
CA THR A 159 -22.04 18.96 11.49
C THR A 159 -20.61 18.85 10.93
N LEU A 160 -20.47 18.78 9.60
CA LEU A 160 -19.18 18.75 8.91
C LEU A 160 -18.60 20.14 8.64
N GLY A 161 -19.29 21.22 9.03
CA GLY A 161 -18.83 22.59 8.80
C GLY A 161 -18.73 22.95 7.31
N LEU A 162 -19.49 22.26 6.44
CA LEU A 162 -19.58 22.52 5.00
C LEU A 162 -20.72 23.51 4.71
N GLU A 163 -20.80 24.57 5.51
CA GLU A 163 -21.71 25.69 5.25
C GLU A 163 -21.26 26.35 3.93
N GLU A 164 -22.22 26.61 3.05
CA GLU A 164 -22.07 27.17 1.71
C GLU A 164 -21.12 28.39 1.74
N LEU A 165 -19.91 28.24 1.19
CA LEU A 165 -18.97 29.35 1.03
C LEU A 165 -19.58 30.35 0.04
N GLU A 166 -19.99 31.52 0.54
CA GLU A 166 -20.29 32.67 -0.30
C GLU A 166 -19.00 33.03 -1.08
N ILE A 167 -18.99 32.74 -2.38
CA ILE A 167 -17.92 33.14 -3.28
C ILE A 167 -18.04 34.66 -3.41
N GLU A 168 -17.19 35.40 -2.69
CA GLU A 168 -16.98 36.82 -2.95
C GLU A 168 -16.34 36.95 -4.34
N ASP A 169 -17.11 37.45 -5.31
CA ASP A 169 -16.63 37.91 -6.61
C ASP A 169 -15.64 39.06 -6.41
N ASP A 170 -14.37 38.73 -6.18
CA ASP A 170 -13.26 39.68 -6.30
C ASP A 170 -12.89 39.81 -7.79
N GLU A 171 -13.75 40.53 -8.50
CA GLU A 171 -13.41 41.18 -9.77
C GLU A 171 -12.31 42.22 -9.48
N GLU A 172 -11.04 41.94 -9.80
CA GLU A 172 -10.07 42.94 -10.28
C GLU A 172 -8.72 42.27 -10.65
N SER A 173 -8.46 42.24 -11.96
CA SER A 173 -7.19 42.62 -12.59
C SER A 173 -5.88 41.93 -12.18
N SER A 174 -5.36 41.09 -13.08
CA SER A 174 -4.08 41.42 -13.72
C SER A 174 -3.88 40.63 -15.02
N ASP A 175 -3.91 41.33 -16.15
CA ASP A 175 -3.42 40.86 -17.45
C ASP A 175 -1.98 40.35 -17.27
N SER A 176 -1.83 39.04 -17.09
CA SER A 176 -0.56 38.38 -17.28
C SER A 176 -0.65 37.77 -18.67
N ASP A 177 0.27 38.14 -19.56
CA ASP A 177 0.48 37.52 -20.88
C ASP A 177 0.86 36.04 -20.69
N THR A 178 -0.07 35.22 -20.19
CA THR A 178 0.02 33.77 -20.20
C THR A 178 -0.33 33.36 -21.61
N LEU A 179 0.69 33.00 -22.39
CA LEU A 179 0.53 32.34 -23.69
C LEU A 179 -0.57 31.29 -23.56
N SER A 180 -1.55 31.35 -24.46
CA SER A 180 -2.61 30.35 -24.47
C SER A 180 -1.96 28.98 -24.64
N VAL A 181 -2.58 27.94 -24.07
CA VAL A 181 -2.16 26.55 -24.30
C VAL A 181 -2.00 26.26 -25.80
N TYR A 182 -2.81 26.92 -26.64
CA TYR A 182 -2.70 26.85 -28.09
C TYR A 182 -1.43 27.47 -28.67
N ASP A 183 -0.94 28.57 -28.11
CA ASP A 183 0.28 29.24 -28.58
C ASP A 183 1.52 28.40 -28.25
N ILE A 184 1.53 27.77 -27.07
CA ILE A 184 2.61 26.86 -26.64
C ILE A 184 2.66 25.64 -27.56
N LEU A 185 1.52 24.99 -27.80
CA LEU A 185 1.48 23.79 -28.66
C LEU A 185 1.94 24.10 -30.10
N LYS A 186 1.59 25.28 -30.61
CA LYS A 186 1.98 25.71 -31.94
C LYS A 186 3.49 25.96 -32.06
N GLU A 187 4.11 26.53 -31.04
CA GLU A 187 5.56 26.75 -31.01
C GLU A 187 6.35 25.43 -31.07
N TRP A 188 5.82 24.38 -30.45
CA TRP A 188 6.45 23.06 -30.40
C TRP A 188 6.33 22.33 -31.74
N GLU A 189 5.18 22.45 -32.40
CA GLU A 189 4.94 21.92 -33.74
C GLU A 189 5.90 22.58 -34.75
N GLU A 190 5.99 23.91 -34.75
CA GLU A 190 6.89 24.66 -35.64
C GLU A 190 8.39 24.44 -35.35
N SER A 191 8.74 23.99 -34.15
CA SER A 191 10.13 23.66 -33.80
C SER A 191 10.51 22.25 -34.27
N SER A 192 9.56 21.31 -34.30
CA SER A 192 9.78 19.94 -34.76
C SER A 192 10.03 19.83 -36.28
N GLU A 193 9.51 20.77 -37.07
CA GLU A 193 9.69 20.79 -38.53
C GLU A 193 11.00 21.44 -38.99
N LYS A 194 11.69 22.19 -38.12
CA LYS A 194 12.94 22.90 -38.47
C LYS A 194 14.21 22.04 -38.31
N GLU A 195 14.09 20.82 -37.81
CA GLU A 195 15.21 19.87 -37.63
C GLU A 195 15.24 18.72 -38.67
N SER A 196 14.52 18.84 -39.82
CA SER A 196 14.63 17.91 -40.96
C SER A 196 15.23 18.52 -42.23
#